data_AF-A0A7C7HY39-F1
#
_entry.id   AF-A0A7C7HY39-F1
#
_cell.length_a   1.000
_cell.length_b   1.000
_cell.length_c   1.000
_cell.angle_alpha   90.00
_cell.angle_beta   90.00
_cell.angle_gamma   90.00
#
_symmetry.space_group_name_H-M   'P 1'
#
loop_
_entity.id
_entity.type
_entity.pdbx_description
1 polymer ?
#
loop_
_entity_poly.entity_id
_entity_poly.type
_entity_poly.pdbx_seq_one_letter_code
_entity_poly.pdbx_strand_id
1 'polypeptide(L)'
;LLFSSRAAMMHIGAAFGTIMTANVWMTILPAQRKMIASVENNEPPDMSLATKAKRCSKHNTYMSVPLILIMISSHFPVTTYGNTHNWIILGGFILFGWLAAKWMRG
;
A
#
# COMPACT_ATOMS: atom_id res chain seq x y z
N LEU A 1 5.51 -26.50 -9.05
CA LEU A 1 5.58 -25.02 -9.19
C LEU A 1 4.17 -24.51 -9.49
N LEU A 2 3.38 -24.18 -8.46
CA LEU A 2 1.93 -24.00 -8.60
C LEU A 2 1.49 -22.61 -9.12
N PHE A 3 2.41 -21.67 -9.36
CA PHE A 3 2.08 -20.38 -9.99
C PHE A 3 3.17 -19.95 -10.98
N SER A 4 2.75 -19.46 -12.15
CA SER A 4 3.61 -18.72 -13.07
C SER A 4 4.11 -17.45 -12.39
N SER A 5 5.36 -17.06 -12.64
CA SER A 5 5.99 -15.81 -12.17
C SER A 5 5.04 -14.61 -12.24
N ARG A 6 4.36 -14.45 -13.37
CA ARG A 6 3.39 -13.38 -13.61
C ARG A 6 2.21 -13.42 -12.64
N ALA A 7 1.67 -14.61 -12.40
CA ALA A 7 0.54 -14.80 -11.51
C ALA A 7 0.92 -14.40 -10.08
N ALA A 8 2.10 -14.82 -9.58
CA ALA A 8 2.54 -14.47 -8.23
C ALA A 8 2.61 -12.95 -8.00
N MET A 9 3.16 -12.19 -8.94
CA MET A 9 3.24 -10.73 -8.85
C MET A 9 1.87 -10.04 -8.91
N MET A 10 0.96 -10.53 -9.75
CA MET A 10 -0.42 -10.04 -9.78
C MET A 10 -1.14 -10.30 -8.46
N HIS A 11 -0.95 -11.47 -7.84
CA HIS A 11 -1.56 -11.79 -6.55
C HIS A 11 -1.03 -10.90 -5.43
N ILE A 12 0.27 -10.61 -5.41
CA ILE A 12 0.87 -9.68 -4.44
C ILE A 12 0.32 -8.27 -4.62
N GLY A 13 0.24 -7.80 -5.87
CA GLY A 13 -0.34 -6.50 -6.18
C GLY A 13 -1.82 -6.40 -5.74
N ALA A 14 -2.60 -7.43 -6.04
CA ALA A 14 -4.00 -7.53 -5.63
C ALA A 14 -4.12 -7.53 -4.10
N ALA A 15 -3.32 -8.32 -3.38
CA ALA A 15 -3.33 -8.37 -1.92
C ALA A 15 -3.03 -7.01 -1.29
N PHE A 16 -2.01 -6.29 -1.79
CA PHE A 16 -1.70 -4.93 -1.33
C PHE A 16 -2.88 -3.98 -1.57
N GLY A 17 -3.46 -4.00 -2.77
CA GLY A 17 -4.65 -3.19 -3.08
C GLY A 17 -5.85 -3.48 -2.16
N THR A 18 -6.11 -4.75 -1.88
CA THR A 18 -7.19 -5.18 -0.96
C THR A 18 -6.96 -4.66 0.45
N ILE A 19 -5.76 -4.84 1.01
CA ILE A 19 -5.43 -4.35 2.36
C ILE A 19 -5.53 -2.82 2.42
N MET A 20 -5.02 -2.13 1.39
CA MET A 20 -5.10 -0.66 1.30
C MET A 20 -6.55 -0.17 1.29
N THR A 21 -7.42 -0.85 0.54
CA THR A 21 -8.85 -0.55 0.47
C THR A 21 -9.53 -0.79 1.81
N ALA A 22 -9.24 -1.91 2.48
CA ALA A 22 -9.77 -2.21 3.81
C ALA A 22 -9.35 -1.16 4.85
N ASN A 23 -8.09 -0.71 4.84
CA ASN A 23 -7.60 0.35 5.70
C ASN A 23 -8.39 1.66 5.52
N VAL A 24 -8.72 1.99 4.27
CA VAL A 24 -9.51 3.20 3.94
C VAL A 24 -10.94 3.05 4.42
N TRP A 25 -11.61 1.97 4.03
CA TRP A 25 -13.03 1.77 4.27
C TRP A 25 -13.38 1.55 5.75
N MET A 26 -12.55 0.79 6.47
CA MET A 26 -12.83 0.37 7.84
C MET A 26 -12.22 1.28 8.91
N THR A 27 -11.18 2.05 8.58
CA THR A 27 -10.47 2.88 9.58
C THR A 27 -10.42 4.35 9.20
N ILE A 28 -9.93 4.70 8.00
CA ILE A 28 -9.68 6.12 7.64
C ILE A 28 -11.00 6.87 7.44
N LEU A 29 -11.91 6.36 6.60
CA LEU A 29 -13.18 7.02 6.31
C LEU A 29 -14.08 7.18 7.54
N PRO A 30 -14.28 6.16 8.39
CA PRO A 30 -15.08 6.32 9.61
C PRO A 30 -14.46 7.31 10.60
N ALA A 31 -13.14 7.30 10.76
CA ALA A 31 -12.43 8.25 11.63
C ALA A 31 -12.59 9.68 11.11
N GLN A 32 -12.43 9.90 9.80
CA GLN A 32 -12.62 11.21 9.18
C GLN A 32 -14.05 11.72 9.35
N ARG A 33 -15.07 10.89 9.12
CA ARG A 33 -16.48 11.27 9.32
C ARG A 33 -16.75 11.73 10.76
N LYS A 34 -16.24 11.01 11.75
CA LYS A 34 -16.39 11.38 13.17
C LYS A 34 -15.70 12.70 13.50
N MET A 35 -14.47 12.89 13.03
CA MET A 35 -13.72 14.14 13.26
C MET A 35 -14.41 15.34 12.60
N ILE A 36 -14.93 15.19 11.38
CA ILE A 36 -15.69 16.23 10.69
C ILE A 36 -16.94 16.59 11.49
N ALA A 37 -17.71 15.59 11.93
CA ALA A 37 -18.91 15.81 12.73
C ALA A 37 -18.63 16.54 14.06
N SER A 38 -17.53 16.22 14.76
CA SER A 38 -17.13 16.96 15.97
C SER A 38 -16.83 18.43 15.66
N VAL A 39 -16.09 18.70 14.57
CA VAL A 39 -15.77 20.08 14.16
C VAL A 39 -17.04 20.85 13.77
N GLU A 40 -17.97 20.24 13.05
CA GLU A 40 -19.27 20.84 12.69
C GLU A 40 -20.10 21.19 13.94
N ASN A 41 -19.99 20.41 15.00
CA ASN A 41 -20.68 20.63 16.27
C ASN A 41 -19.92 21.55 17.25
N ASN A 42 -18.79 22.14 16.84
CA ASN A 42 -17.88 22.90 17.71
C ASN A 42 -17.32 22.10 18.91
N GLU A 43 -17.26 20.77 18.78
CA GLU A 43 -16.64 19.88 19.75
C GLU A 43 -15.17 19.59 19.39
N PRO A 44 -14.28 19.39 20.37
CA PRO A 44 -12.91 19.02 20.09
C PRO A 44 -12.84 17.62 19.46
N PRO A 45 -12.16 17.45 18.31
CA PRO A 45 -12.07 16.16 17.63
C PRO A 45 -11.22 15.16 18.42
N ASP A 46 -11.66 13.89 18.43
CA ASP A 46 -10.93 12.81 19.09
C ASP A 46 -9.60 12.49 18.36
N MET A 47 -8.49 12.87 18.99
CA MET A 47 -7.14 12.68 18.48
C MET A 47 -6.69 11.21 18.44
N SER A 48 -7.35 10.31 19.18
CA SER A 48 -7.08 8.88 19.13
C SER A 48 -7.46 8.29 17.77
N LEU A 49 -8.60 8.73 17.21
CA LEU A 49 -9.06 8.37 15.87
C LEU A 49 -8.12 8.90 14.79
N ALA A 50 -7.65 10.14 14.94
CA ALA A 50 -6.66 10.74 14.05
C ALA A 50 -5.37 9.92 14.02
N THR A 51 -4.88 9.49 15.18
CA THR A 51 -3.66 8.69 15.32
C THR A 51 -3.79 7.32 14.65
N LYS A 52 -4.93 6.64 14.87
CA LYS A 52 -5.22 5.35 14.23
C LYS A 52 -5.31 5.47 12.70
N ALA A 53 -6.04 6.46 12.21
CA ALA A 53 -6.16 6.74 10.77
C ALA A 53 -4.80 7.08 10.14
N LYS A 54 -3.97 7.88 10.83
CA LYS A 54 -2.60 8.21 10.41
C LYS A 54 -1.72 6.97 10.29
N ARG A 55 -1.82 6.01 11.22
CA ARG A 55 -1.07 4.75 11.15
C ARG A 55 -1.46 3.93 9.91
N CYS A 56 -2.75 3.79 9.62
CA CYS A 56 -3.25 3.10 8.43
C CYS A 56 -2.85 3.82 7.13
N SER A 57 -2.92 5.16 7.10
CA SER A 57 -2.45 5.96 5.97
C SER A 57 -0.95 5.76 5.72
N LYS A 58 -0.13 5.72 6.79
CA LYS A 58 1.30 5.41 6.71
C LYS A 58 1.49 4.02 6.11
N HIS A 59 0.80 3.01 6.63
CA HIS A 59 0.87 1.65 6.11
C HIS A 59 0.50 1.58 4.61
N ASN A 60 -0.54 2.29 4.18
CA ASN A 60 -0.91 2.39 2.76
C ASN A 60 0.22 3.00 1.92
N THR A 61 0.88 4.07 2.37
CA THR A 61 2.02 4.64 1.62
C THR A 61 3.16 3.63 1.43
N TYR A 62 3.48 2.84 2.47
CA TYR A 62 4.51 1.81 2.37
C TYR A 62 4.14 0.66 1.42
N MET A 63 2.85 0.43 1.13
CA MET A 63 2.39 -0.53 0.12
C MET A 63 2.25 0.09 -1.28
N SER A 64 1.85 1.37 -1.39
CA SER A 64 1.64 2.05 -2.67
C SER A 64 2.90 2.09 -3.53
N VAL A 65 4.04 2.45 -2.95
CA VAL A 65 5.29 2.59 -3.72
C VAL A 65 5.74 1.26 -4.32
N PRO A 66 5.87 0.16 -3.56
CA PRO A 66 6.21 -1.13 -4.15
C PRO A 66 5.11 -1.67 -5.07
N LEU A 67 3.82 -1.42 -4.78
CA LEU A 67 2.72 -1.79 -5.67
C LEU A 67 2.87 -1.16 -7.05
N ILE A 68 3.13 0.14 -7.13
CA ILE A 68 3.31 0.86 -8.39
C ILE A 68 4.51 0.28 -9.16
N LEU A 69 5.62 0.01 -8.49
CA LEU A 69 6.79 -0.62 -9.12
C LEU A 69 6.44 -1.99 -9.70
N ILE A 70 5.69 -2.82 -8.96
CA ILE A 70 5.22 -4.13 -9.42
C ILE A 70 4.29 -3.98 -10.62
N MET A 71 3.35 -3.02 -10.61
CA MET A 71 2.44 -2.78 -11.72
C MET A 71 3.18 -2.29 -12.98
N ILE A 72 4.12 -1.36 -12.84
CA ILE A 72 4.95 -0.89 -13.96
C ILE A 72 5.82 -2.01 -14.51
N SER A 73 6.38 -2.85 -13.63
CA SER A 73 7.18 -4.02 -14.04
C SER A 73 6.42 -4.98 -14.96
N SER A 74 5.08 -4.92 -14.94
CA SER A 74 4.22 -5.76 -15.78
C SER A 74 4.19 -5.43 -17.25
N HIS A 75 4.62 -4.21 -17.56
CA HIS A 75 4.82 -3.73 -18.91
C HIS A 75 6.21 -4.10 -19.47
N PHE A 76 7.11 -4.68 -18.68
CA PHE A 76 8.47 -5.09 -19.10
C PHE A 76 8.75 -6.59 -18.88
N PRO A 77 7.92 -7.50 -19.44
CA PRO A 77 7.88 -8.91 -19.07
C PRO A 77 9.17 -9.69 -19.34
N VAL A 78 9.97 -9.27 -20.33
CA VAL A 78 11.25 -9.91 -20.69
C VAL A 78 12.28 -9.76 -19.56
N THR A 79 12.30 -8.58 -18.92
CA THR A 79 13.26 -8.26 -17.85
C THR A 79 12.80 -8.78 -16.49
N THR A 80 11.48 -8.89 -16.27
CA THR A 80 10.90 -9.10 -14.94
C THR A 80 10.40 -10.53 -14.73
N TYR A 81 9.63 -11.10 -15.66
CA TYR A 81 8.89 -12.35 -15.43
C TYR A 81 9.38 -13.54 -16.25
N GLY A 82 9.97 -13.24 -17.41
CA GLY A 82 10.67 -14.21 -18.25
C GLY A 82 12.08 -14.52 -17.78
N ASN A 83 12.57 -13.85 -16.73
CA ASN A 83 13.88 -14.06 -16.13
C ASN A 83 13.81 -15.09 -15.00
N THR A 84 14.81 -15.98 -14.91
CA THR A 84 14.98 -16.97 -13.84
C THR A 84 15.10 -16.33 -12.44
N HIS A 85 15.45 -15.04 -12.37
CA HIS A 85 15.63 -14.27 -11.13
C HIS A 85 14.42 -13.37 -10.76
N ASN A 86 13.26 -13.58 -11.38
CA ASN A 86 11.98 -12.88 -11.11
C ASN A 86 11.68 -12.60 -9.62
N TRP A 87 11.93 -13.55 -8.72
CA TRP A 87 11.68 -13.42 -7.28
C TRP A 87 12.63 -12.43 -6.59
N ILE A 88 13.89 -12.36 -7.04
CA ILE A 88 14.88 -11.40 -6.55
C ILE A 88 14.49 -9.99 -6.99
N ILE A 89 14.04 -9.83 -8.24
CA ILE A 89 13.55 -8.56 -8.79
C ILE A 89 12.34 -8.06 -8.00
N LEU A 90 11.39 -8.95 -7.72
CA LEU A 90 10.23 -8.64 -6.88
C LEU A 90 10.64 -8.21 -5.46
N GLY A 91 11.55 -8.94 -4.81
CA GLY A 91 12.10 -8.56 -3.51
C GLY A 91 12.79 -7.20 -3.56
N GLY A 92 13.54 -6.93 -4.63
CA GLY A 92 14.17 -5.64 -4.90
C GLY A 92 13.17 -4.49 -5.02
N PHE A 93 12.06 -4.67 -5.75
CA PHE A 93 11.00 -3.65 -5.84
C PHE A 93 10.32 -3.38 -4.50
N ILE A 94 10.11 -4.42 -3.68
CA ILE A 94 9.54 -4.26 -2.35
C ILE A 94 10.49 -3.46 -1.46
N LEU A 95 11.78 -3.84 -1.43
CA LEU A 95 12.82 -3.15 -0.66
C LEU A 95 13.00 -1.70 -1.10
N PHE A 96 13.17 -1.46 -2.40
CA PHE A 96 13.34 -0.12 -2.94
C PHE A 96 12.09 0.73 -2.72
N GLY A 97 10.90 0.16 -2.92
CA GLY A 97 9.64 0.84 -2.66
C GLY A 97 9.47 1.20 -1.19
N TRP A 98 9.87 0.32 -0.26
CA TRP A 98 9.85 0.60 1.17
C TRP A 98 10.83 1.73 1.55
N LEU A 99 12.05 1.72 1.00
CA LEU A 99 13.05 2.78 1.22
C LEU A 99 12.57 4.13 0.69
N ALA A 100 12.00 4.16 -0.52
CA ALA A 100 11.42 5.37 -1.10
C ALA A 100 10.22 5.88 -0.27
N ALA A 101 9.33 4.99 0.17
CA ALA A 101 8.24 5.35 1.08
C ALA A 101 8.74 5.90 2.42
N LYS A 102 9.83 5.35 2.95
CA LYS A 102 10.50 5.85 4.16
C LYS A 102 11.04 7.26 3.94
N TRP A 103 11.68 7.53 2.80
CA TRP A 103 12.19 8.87 2.46
C TRP A 103 11.07 9.91 2.34
N MET A 104 9.94 9.56 1.71
CA MET A 104 8.79 10.46 1.56
C MET A 104 8.06 10.80 2.87
N ARG A 105 8.18 9.95 3.89
CA ARG A 105 7.41 10.03 5.15
C ARG A 105 8.32 10.20 6.39
N GLY A 106 9.62 10.33 6.17
CA GLY A 106 10.68 10.45 7.17
C GLY A 106 11.03 11.89 7.47
#